data_AF-A0A958NYJ1-F1
#
_entry.id   AF-A0A958NYJ1-F1
#
_cell.length_a   1.000
_cell.length_b   1.000
_cell.length_c   1.000
_cell.angle_alpha   90.00
_cell.angle_beta   90.00
_cell.angle_gamma   90.00
#
_symmetry.space_group_name_H-M   'P 1'
#
loop_
_entity.id
_entity.type
_entity.pdbx_description
1 polymer ?
#
loop_
_entity_poly.entity_id
_entity_poly.type
_entity_poly.pdbx_seq_one_letter_code
_entity_poly.pdbx_strand_id
1 'polypeptide(L)'
;MFIDFLTLCQKTIVRTVTPPYRVKDIIRQLEFVVWESAPVVVFSVTFAAIVTIIEASFHMKLVIKNDALVPGFASLLILRELGAVVSALLVTSRVGAGLAAEVG
;
A
#
# COMPACT_ATOMS: atom_id res chain seq x y z
N MET A 1 -26.72 -8.11 13.95
CA MET A 1 -25.25 -8.08 13.78
C MET A 1 -24.82 -7.54 12.41
N PHE A 2 -25.09 -8.23 11.30
CA PHE A 2 -24.71 -7.74 9.95
C PHE A 2 -25.44 -6.43 9.55
N ILE A 3 -26.73 -6.34 9.86
CA ILE A 3 -27.55 -5.14 9.56
C ILE A 3 -27.09 -3.94 10.41
N ASP A 4 -26.78 -4.15 11.69
CA ASP A 4 -26.31 -3.09 12.58
C ASP A 4 -24.97 -2.51 12.10
N PHE A 5 -24.05 -3.38 11.69
CA PHE A 5 -22.77 -2.98 11.08
C PHE A 5 -22.99 -2.12 9.83
N LEU A 6 -23.91 -2.53 8.95
CA LEU A 6 -24.22 -1.82 7.71
C LEU A 6 -24.81 -0.41 7.98
N THR A 7 -25.70 -0.30 8.98
CA THR A 7 -26.25 1.01 9.38
C THR A 7 -25.19 1.93 10.01
N LEU A 8 -24.22 1.36 10.73
CA LEU A 8 -23.13 2.11 11.34
C LEU A 8 -22.18 2.66 10.26
N CYS A 9 -21.77 1.83 9.31
CA CYS A 9 -20.99 2.26 8.15
C CYS A 9 -21.69 3.39 7.38
N GLN A 10 -22.99 3.24 7.08
CA GLN A 10 -23.75 4.27 6.37
C GLN A 10 -23.78 5.60 7.14
N LYS A 11 -24.04 5.57 8.45
CA LYS A 11 -24.03 6.77 9.30
C LYS A 11 -22.66 7.43 9.36
N THR A 12 -21.57 6.65 9.42
CA THR A 12 -20.19 7.17 9.43
C THR A 12 -19.84 7.84 8.11
N ILE A 13 -20.21 7.25 6.97
CA ILE A 13 -19.98 7.87 5.65
C ILE A 13 -20.68 9.23 5.57
N VAL A 14 -21.97 9.29 5.94
CA VAL A 14 -22.73 10.55 5.94
C VAL A 14 -22.09 11.60 6.87
N ARG A 15 -21.68 11.19 8.08
CA ARG A 15 -21.02 12.09 9.04
C ARG A 15 -19.63 12.57 8.62
N THR A 16 -18.92 11.79 7.82
CA THR A 16 -17.60 12.17 7.29
C THR A 16 -17.69 13.36 6.34
N VAL A 17 -18.82 13.49 5.61
CA VAL A 17 -19.02 14.58 4.63
C VAL A 17 -19.76 15.78 5.23
N THR A 18 -20.33 15.69 6.43
CA THR A 18 -21.01 16.83 7.08
C THR A 18 -20.05 17.66 7.93
N PRO A 19 -20.08 19.00 7.85
CA PRO A 19 -19.25 19.88 8.69
C PRO A 19 -19.63 19.77 10.18
N PRO A 20 -18.73 20.12 11.13
CA PRO A 20 -17.45 20.81 10.97
C PRO A 20 -16.25 19.88 10.74
N TYR A 21 -15.45 20.14 9.70
CA TYR A 21 -14.23 19.39 9.42
C TYR A 21 -13.10 19.80 10.36
N ARG A 22 -12.63 18.85 11.17
CA ARG A 22 -11.46 19.05 12.05
C ARG A 22 -10.17 18.77 11.27
N VAL A 23 -9.83 19.65 10.34
CA VAL A 23 -8.63 19.52 9.47
C VAL A 23 -7.33 19.27 10.22
N LYS A 24 -7.18 19.80 11.44
CA LYS A 24 -6.01 19.54 12.30
C LYS A 24 -5.85 18.06 12.65
N ASP A 25 -6.95 17.37 12.93
CA ASP A 25 -6.92 15.95 13.29
C ASP A 25 -6.70 15.07 12.05
N ILE A 26 -7.25 15.47 10.90
CA ILE A 26 -6.99 14.80 9.61
C ILE A 26 -5.50 14.85 9.27
N ILE A 27 -4.86 16.02 9.43
CA ILE A 27 -3.42 16.17 9.16
C ILE A 27 -2.61 15.29 10.12
N ARG A 28 -2.97 15.27 11.42
CA ARG A 28 -2.29 14.44 12.41
C ARG A 28 -2.41 12.94 12.11
N GLN A 29 -3.59 12.48 11.69
CA GLN A 29 -3.80 11.09 11.26
C GLN A 29 -3.05 10.78 9.96
N LEU A 30 -2.97 11.72 9.02
CA LEU A 30 -2.19 11.55 7.79
C LEU A 30 -0.69 11.43 8.10
N GLU A 31 -0.14 12.29 8.95
CA GLU A 31 1.26 12.23 9.39
C GLU A 31 1.56 10.88 10.05
N PHE A 32 0.69 10.41 10.93
CA PHE A 32 0.81 9.08 11.54
C PHE A 32 0.85 7.98 10.47
N VAL A 33 -0.11 7.97 9.54
CA VAL A 33 -0.20 6.97 8.47
C VAL A 33 1.05 6.96 7.60
N VAL A 34 1.49 8.13 7.15
CA VAL A 34 2.58 8.28 6.18
C VAL A 34 3.92 7.99 6.84
N TRP A 35 4.25 8.64 7.96
CA TRP A 35 5.57 8.54 8.57
C TRP A 35 5.82 7.22 9.26
N GLU A 36 4.80 6.65 9.90
CA GLU A 36 4.99 5.37 10.55
C GLU A 36 5.08 4.21 9.55
N SER A 37 4.34 4.26 8.45
CA SER A 37 4.26 3.15 7.48
C SER A 37 5.30 3.24 6.35
N ALA A 38 5.77 4.45 6.00
CA ALA A 38 6.78 4.67 4.97
C ALA A 38 8.03 3.76 5.07
N PRO A 39 8.71 3.62 6.23
CA PRO A 39 9.93 2.82 6.30
C PRO A 39 9.67 1.36 5.94
N VAL A 40 8.60 0.77 6.47
CA VAL A 40 8.26 -0.64 6.21
C VAL A 40 7.95 -0.86 4.73
N VAL A 41 7.16 0.03 4.11
CA VAL A 41 6.84 -0.07 2.68
C VAL A 41 8.10 0.03 1.83
N VAL A 42 8.95 1.02 2.09
CA VAL A 42 10.20 1.23 1.32
C VAL A 42 11.13 0.03 1.44
N PHE A 43 11.37 -0.48 2.66
CA PHE A 43 12.23 -1.66 2.85
C PHE A 43 11.65 -2.90 2.17
N SER A 44 10.37 -3.19 2.34
CA SER A 44 9.73 -4.38 1.75
C SER A 44 9.72 -4.32 0.22
N VAL A 45 9.35 -3.19 -0.38
CA VAL A 45 9.33 -3.02 -1.85
C VAL A 45 10.75 -3.10 -2.42
N THR A 46 11.75 -2.56 -1.72
CA THR A 46 13.15 -2.64 -2.16
C THR A 46 13.63 -4.09 -2.21
N PHE A 47 13.40 -4.87 -1.15
CA PHE A 47 13.79 -6.29 -1.14
C PHE A 47 13.06 -7.09 -2.22
N ALA A 48 11.76 -6.86 -2.38
CA ALA A 48 10.98 -7.52 -3.43
C ALA A 48 11.49 -7.16 -4.83
N ALA A 49 11.77 -5.88 -5.08
CA ALA A 49 12.31 -5.38 -6.35
C ALA A 49 13.66 -6.03 -6.69
N ILE A 50 14.57 -6.14 -5.72
CA ILE A 50 15.88 -6.79 -5.92
C ILE A 50 15.68 -8.24 -6.36
N VAL A 51 14.83 -9.00 -5.67
CA VAL A 51 14.55 -10.41 -6.01
C VAL A 51 13.93 -10.51 -7.41
N THR A 52 12.96 -9.66 -7.72
CA THR A 52 12.31 -9.65 -9.05
C THR A 52 13.28 -9.31 -10.18
N ILE A 53 14.20 -8.37 -9.98
CA ILE A 53 15.21 -8.00 -10.99
C ILE A 53 16.17 -9.17 -11.24
N ILE A 54 16.60 -9.85 -10.18
CA ILE A 54 17.49 -11.01 -10.28
C ILE A 54 16.78 -12.12 -11.06
N GLU A 55 15.55 -12.47 -10.67
CA GLU A 55 14.73 -13.50 -11.36
C GLU A 55 14.44 -13.16 -12.82
N ALA A 56 14.12 -11.89 -13.11
CA ALA A 56 13.89 -11.41 -14.48
C ALA A 56 15.16 -11.51 -15.34
N SER A 57 16.33 -11.25 -14.76
CA SER A 57 17.62 -11.40 -15.45
C SER A 57 17.89 -12.86 -15.82
N PHE A 58 17.62 -13.79 -14.89
CA PHE A 58 17.75 -15.23 -15.17
C PHE A 58 16.79 -15.70 -16.26
N HIS A 59 15.52 -15.30 -16.22
CA HIS A 59 14.52 -15.69 -17.21
C HIS A 59 14.81 -15.12 -18.61
N MET A 60 15.20 -13.85 -18.71
CA MET A 60 15.51 -13.22 -20.00
C MET A 60 16.75 -13.83 -20.67
N LYS A 61 17.76 -14.19 -19.87
CA LYS A 61 18.95 -14.89 -20.37
C LYS A 61 18.62 -16.27 -20.96
N LEU A 62 17.65 -16.97 -20.38
CA LEU A 62 17.19 -18.28 -20.84
C LEU A 62 16.29 -18.22 -22.08
N VAL A 63 15.39 -17.23 -22.15
CA VAL A 63 14.32 -17.21 -23.18
C VAL A 63 14.66 -16.35 -24.38
N ILE A 64 15.27 -15.17 -24.18
CA ILE A 64 15.36 -14.12 -25.21
C ILE A 64 16.82 -13.88 -25.66
N LYS A 65 17.82 -14.34 -24.87
CA LYS A 65 19.26 -14.13 -25.12
C LYS A 65 19.64 -12.64 -25.34
N ASN A 66 18.83 -11.71 -24.84
CA ASN A 66 19.07 -10.27 -24.95
C ASN A 66 18.84 -9.60 -23.59
N ASP A 67 19.93 -9.29 -22.92
CA ASP A 67 19.92 -8.75 -21.56
C ASP A 67 19.45 -7.28 -21.49
N ALA A 68 19.44 -6.57 -22.62
CA ALA A 68 19.10 -5.14 -22.68
C ALA A 68 17.62 -4.83 -22.35
N LEU A 69 16.71 -5.80 -22.48
CA LEU A 69 15.28 -5.61 -22.24
C LEU A 69 14.87 -5.79 -20.77
N VAL A 70 15.75 -6.39 -19.95
CA VAL A 70 15.51 -6.70 -18.54
C VAL A 70 15.14 -5.47 -17.70
N PRO A 71 15.92 -4.37 -17.69
CA PRO A 71 15.62 -3.24 -16.81
C PRO A 71 14.32 -2.51 -17.21
N GLY A 72 14.00 -2.44 -18.51
CA GLY A 72 12.76 -1.82 -19.00
C GLY A 72 11.52 -2.62 -18.59
N PHE A 73 11.56 -3.94 -18.74
CA PHE A 73 10.45 -4.81 -18.35
C PHE A 73 10.28 -4.87 -16.82
N ALA A 74 11.38 -5.08 -16.08
CA ALA A 74 11.35 -5.21 -14.63
C ALA A 74 10.86 -3.92 -13.95
N SER A 75 11.32 -2.75 -14.40
CA SER A 75 10.87 -1.46 -13.83
C SER A 75 9.37 -1.23 -14.01
N LEU A 76 8.81 -1.54 -15.18
CA LEU A 76 7.37 -1.43 -15.43
C LEU A 76 6.55 -2.39 -14.57
N LEU A 77 7.00 -3.65 -14.45
CA LEU A 77 6.33 -4.66 -13.63
C LEU A 77 6.36 -4.29 -12.14
N ILE A 78 7.51 -3.83 -11.65
CA ILE A 78 7.67 -3.41 -10.26
C ILE A 78 6.80 -2.18 -9.98
N LEU A 79 6.78 -1.17 -10.85
CA LEU A 79 6.00 0.04 -10.60
C LEU A 79 4.49 -0.20 -10.66
N ARG A 80 4.02 -0.97 -11.65
CA ARG A 80 2.59 -1.11 -11.92
C ARG A 80 1.91 -2.17 -11.06
N GLU A 81 2.56 -3.31 -10.86
CA GLU A 81 1.96 -4.45 -10.16
C GLU A 81 2.45 -4.47 -8.71
N LEU A 82 3.76 -4.63 -8.55
CA LEU A 82 4.35 -5.00 -7.27
C LEU A 82 4.32 -3.82 -6.29
N GLY A 83 4.66 -2.62 -6.75
CA GLY A 83 4.67 -1.39 -5.96
C GLY A 83 3.28 -1.02 -5.48
N ALA A 84 2.27 -1.06 -6.36
CA ALA A 84 0.89 -0.74 -6.00
C ALA A 84 0.31 -1.76 -5.00
N VAL A 85 0.43 -3.07 -5.31
CA VAL A 85 -0.16 -4.14 -4.50
C VAL A 85 0.51 -4.24 -3.13
N VAL A 86 1.85 -4.26 -3.09
CA VAL A 86 2.59 -4.39 -1.81
C VAL A 86 2.39 -3.18 -0.93
N SER A 87 2.41 -1.97 -1.50
CA SER A 87 2.16 -0.74 -0.72
C SER A 87 0.74 -0.72 -0.15
N ALA A 88 -0.27 -1.08 -0.95
CA ALA A 88 -1.66 -1.15 -0.48
C ALA A 88 -1.83 -2.15 0.66
N LEU A 89 -1.31 -3.38 0.50
CA LEU A 89 -1.40 -4.41 1.54
C LEU A 89 -0.70 -4.00 2.83
N LEU A 90 0.55 -3.51 2.75
CA LEU A 90 1.33 -3.14 3.93
C LEU A 90 0.71 -1.96 4.68
N VAL A 91 0.24 -0.95 3.97
CA VAL A 91 -0.44 0.21 4.58
C VAL A 91 -1.74 -0.25 5.24
N THR A 92 -2.59 -1.03 4.56
CA THR A 92 -3.83 -1.52 5.15
C THR A 92 -3.59 -2.41 6.38
N SER A 93 -2.57 -3.27 6.38
CA SER A 93 -2.26 -4.11 7.54
C SER A 93 -1.82 -3.29 8.76
N ARG A 94 -0.92 -2.33 8.58
CA ARG A 94 -0.42 -1.48 9.68
C ARG A 94 -1.47 -0.50 10.18
N VAL A 95 -2.02 0.30 9.27
CA VAL A 95 -2.95 1.38 9.60
C VAL A 95 -4.29 0.81 10.05
N GLY A 96 -4.79 -0.25 9.38
CA GLY A 96 -6.04 -0.89 9.75
C GLY A 96 -6.01 -1.48 11.16
N ALA A 97 -4.89 -2.10 11.55
CA ALA A 97 -4.71 -2.60 12.91
C ALA A 97 -4.62 -1.45 13.94
N GLY A 98 -3.92 -0.36 13.61
CA GLY A 98 -3.83 0.82 14.47
C GLY A 98 -5.19 1.48 14.71
N LEU A 99 -5.99 1.66 13.65
CA LEU A 99 -7.34 2.22 13.75
C LEU A 99 -8.28 1.30 14.55
N ALA A 100 -8.18 -0.02 14.36
CA ALA A 100 -8.97 -0.97 15.14
C ALA A 100 -8.59 -0.96 16.63
N ALA A 101 -7.31 -0.78 16.95
CA ALA A 101 -6.82 -0.68 18.33
C ALA A 101 -7.20 0.64 19.03
N GLU A 102 -7.44 1.71 18.28
CA GLU A 102 -7.89 3.00 18.83
C GLU A 102 -9.39 3.01 19.15
N VAL A 103 -10.19 2.28 18.37
CA VAL A 103 -11.66 2.22 18.52
C VAL A 103 -12.11 1.05 19.41
N GLY A 104 -11.31 -0.01 19.46
CA GLY A 104 -11.59 -1.26 20.20
C GLY A 104 -11.30 -1.19 21.69
#